data_AF-A0A7S3G8S7-F1
#
_entry.id   AF-A0A7S3G8S7-F1
#
_cell.length_a   1.000
_cell.length_b   1.000
_cell.length_c   1.000
_cell.angle_alpha   90.00
_cell.angle_beta   90.00
_cell.angle_gamma   90.00
#
_symmetry.space_group_name_H-M   'P 1'
#
loop_
_entity.id
_entity.type
_entity.pdbx_description
1 polymer ?
#
loop_
_entity_poly.entity_id
_entity_poly.type
_entity_poly.pdbx_seq_one_letter_code
_entity_poly.pdbx_strand_id
1 'polypeptide(L)'
;GKGSGGKPLKDITTIDKVIQVVYFPMPVRFCDELREATKKEILWSVRRDSATNRVESFIDFVNPTIEELEHRVHVKQKFHALDNIADRVPILSLTSLWLVFIMNILIIAAYAGSEPRFSGP
;
A
#
# COMPACT_ATOMS: atom_id res chain seq x y z
N GLY A 1 27.20 38.88 -19.74
CA GLY A 1 26.04 39.52 -19.09
C GLY A 1 25.56 38.64 -17.96
N LYS A 2 25.53 39.18 -16.74
CA LYS A 2 25.01 38.54 -15.53
C LYS A 2 23.48 38.36 -15.61
N GLY A 3 23.00 37.22 -15.08
CA GLY A 3 21.86 37.20 -14.16
C GLY A 3 20.50 36.76 -14.72
N SER A 4 20.02 35.60 -14.27
CA SER A 4 18.70 35.42 -13.64
C SER A 4 18.61 33.92 -13.28
N GLY A 5 19.03 33.49 -12.09
CA GLY A 5 18.37 33.86 -10.84
C GLY A 5 17.23 32.90 -10.58
N GLY A 6 17.53 31.60 -10.46
CA GLY A 6 16.60 30.59 -9.97
C GLY A 6 16.14 31.01 -8.58
N LYS A 7 14.89 31.49 -8.49
CA LYS A 7 14.30 31.85 -7.21
C LYS A 7 13.98 30.55 -6.47
N PRO A 8 14.42 30.39 -5.21
CA PRO A 8 14.03 29.27 -4.40
C PRO A 8 12.52 29.32 -4.17
N LEU A 9 11.91 28.13 -4.16
CA LEU A 9 10.53 27.88 -3.77
C LEU A 9 10.31 28.61 -2.43
N LYS A 10 9.57 29.72 -2.46
CA LYS A 10 9.28 30.50 -1.25
C LYS A 10 8.35 29.66 -0.40
N ASP A 11 8.83 29.31 0.79
CA ASP A 11 8.05 28.71 1.87
C ASP A 11 6.64 29.28 1.90
N ILE A 12 5.65 28.37 1.86
CA ILE A 12 4.24 28.66 2.15
C ILE A 12 4.16 28.90 3.66
N THR A 13 4.75 30.01 4.10
CA THR A 13 4.42 30.63 5.37
C THR A 13 3.26 31.56 5.07
N THR A 14 2.15 31.29 5.76
CA THR A 14 0.93 32.11 5.87
C THR A 14 1.20 33.60 5.69
N ILE A 15 1.00 34.10 4.47
CA ILE A 15 0.95 35.52 4.16
C ILE A 15 -0.36 35.73 3.39
N ASP A 16 -1.24 36.49 4.04
CA ASP A 16 -2.60 36.86 3.66
C ASP A 16 -3.69 35.80 3.87
N LYS A 17 -4.72 36.20 4.62
CA LYS A 17 -5.99 35.51 4.87
C LYS A 17 -6.86 35.43 3.59
N VAL A 18 -6.24 35.18 2.46
CA VAL A 18 -6.88 35.09 1.15
C VAL A 18 -6.73 33.65 0.69
N ILE A 19 -7.84 32.96 0.53
CA ILE A 19 -7.87 31.61 -0.04
C ILE A 19 -7.53 31.76 -1.52
N GLN A 20 -6.31 31.41 -1.90
CA GLN A 20 -5.89 31.37 -3.30
C GLN A 20 -6.08 29.96 -3.85
N VAL A 21 -6.74 29.85 -5.01
CA VAL A 21 -6.85 28.59 -5.74
C VAL A 21 -5.57 28.41 -6.54
N VAL A 22 -4.82 27.36 -6.23
CA VAL A 22 -3.58 27.00 -6.93
C VAL A 22 -3.89 25.87 -7.90
N TYR A 23 -3.66 26.11 -9.19
CA TYR A 23 -3.72 25.08 -10.22
C TYR A 23 -2.32 24.52 -10.47
N PHE A 24 -2.18 23.20 -10.39
CA PHE A 24 -0.94 22.50 -10.71
C PHE A 24 -1.26 21.25 -11.56
N PRO A 25 -0.36 20.87 -12.49
CA PRO A 25 -0.52 19.63 -13.24
C PRO A 25 -0.35 18.44 -12.29
N MET A 26 -1.33 17.54 -12.30
CA MET A 26 -1.29 16.34 -11.46
C MET A 26 -0.13 15.43 -11.91
N PRO A 27 0.74 14.97 -11.00
CA PRO A 27 1.82 14.05 -11.34
C PRO A 27 1.25 12.65 -11.59
N VAL A 28 0.76 12.44 -12.81
CA VAL A 28 0.01 11.25 -13.27
C VAL A 28 0.70 9.94 -12.90
N ARG A 29 2.04 9.88 -12.99
CA ARG A 29 2.83 8.68 -12.68
C ARG A 29 2.67 8.16 -11.25
N PHE A 30 2.44 9.06 -10.29
CA PHE A 30 2.24 8.70 -8.90
C PHE A 30 0.76 8.43 -8.63
N CYS A 31 -0.12 9.26 -9.17
CA CYS A 31 -1.55 9.15 -8.89
C CYS A 31 -2.21 7.91 -9.51
N ASP A 32 -1.68 7.39 -10.62
CA ASP A 32 -2.15 6.15 -11.25
C ASP A 32 -1.70 4.90 -10.48
N GLU A 33 -0.53 4.95 -9.84
CA GLU A 33 0.00 3.87 -8.98
C GLU A 33 -0.68 3.83 -7.60
N LEU A 34 -1.45 4.87 -7.25
CA LEU A 34 -2.19 4.93 -6.01
C LEU A 34 -3.36 3.94 -6.03
N ARG A 35 -3.10 2.72 -5.55
CA ARG A 35 -4.07 1.63 -5.46
C ARG A 35 -5.35 2.09 -4.74
N GLU A 36 -6.49 1.59 -5.21
CA GLU A 36 -7.79 1.81 -4.55
C GLU A 36 -7.81 1.33 -3.10
N ALA A 37 -6.99 0.33 -2.78
CA ALA A 37 -6.81 -0.16 -1.42
C ALA A 37 -6.26 0.93 -0.49
N THR A 38 -5.23 1.66 -0.92
CA THR A 38 -4.64 2.77 -0.17
C THR A 38 -5.63 3.93 -0.01
N LYS A 39 -6.43 4.22 -1.05
CA LYS A 39 -7.51 5.22 -0.95
C LYS A 39 -8.57 4.83 0.09
N LYS A 40 -8.94 3.55 0.16
CA LYS A 40 -9.85 3.04 1.19
C LYS A 40 -9.21 3.12 2.55
N GLU A 41 -7.96 2.73 2.69
CA GLU A 41 -7.23 2.77 3.96
C GLU A 41 -7.18 4.19 4.53
N ILE A 42 -6.85 5.20 3.72
CA ILE A 42 -6.92 6.63 4.10
C ILE A 42 -8.31 7.02 4.61
N LEU A 43 -9.38 6.55 3.96
CA LEU A 43 -10.75 6.90 4.35
C LEU A 43 -11.09 6.37 5.76
N TRP A 44 -10.55 5.21 6.13
CA TRP A 44 -10.85 4.50 7.38
C TRP A 44 -9.83 4.76 8.50
N SER A 45 -8.58 5.13 8.18
CA SER A 45 -7.49 5.32 9.14
C SER A 45 -7.44 6.72 9.76
N VAL A 46 -7.95 7.74 9.06
CA VAL A 46 -7.93 9.13 9.52
C VAL A 46 -8.88 9.32 10.70
N ARG A 47 -8.34 9.73 11.85
CA ARG A 47 -9.10 10.05 13.07
C ARG A 47 -9.99 11.27 12.83
N ARG A 48 -11.28 11.16 13.17
CA ARG A 48 -12.28 12.21 12.86
C ARG A 48 -12.67 13.06 14.07
N ASP A 49 -11.90 12.94 15.13
CA ASP A 49 -12.21 13.41 16.48
C ASP A 49 -12.22 14.95 16.57
N SER A 50 -11.41 15.65 15.78
CA SER A 50 -11.41 17.12 15.66
C SER A 50 -10.94 17.56 14.26
N ALA A 51 -11.26 18.79 13.85
CA ALA A 51 -10.85 19.33 12.54
C ALA A 51 -9.32 19.40 12.38
N THR A 52 -8.60 19.79 13.43
CA THR A 52 -7.13 19.86 13.44
C THR A 52 -6.53 18.46 13.38
N ASN A 53 -7.04 17.52 14.18
CA ASN A 53 -6.52 16.14 14.23
C ASN A 53 -6.76 15.40 12.90
N ARG A 54 -7.82 15.74 12.16
CA ARG A 54 -8.09 15.16 10.82
C ARG A 54 -7.01 15.55 9.81
N VAL A 55 -6.58 16.81 9.82
CA VAL A 55 -5.57 17.31 8.89
C VAL A 55 -4.19 16.75 9.26
N GLU A 56 -3.86 16.77 10.56
CA GLU A 56 -2.60 16.22 11.06
C GLU A 56 -2.49 14.71 10.78
N SER A 57 -3.50 13.92 11.15
CA SER A 57 -3.49 12.47 10.87
C SER A 57 -3.52 12.13 9.38
N PHE A 58 -4.08 13.00 8.53
CA PHE A 58 -4.00 12.83 7.08
C PHE A 58 -2.58 13.10 6.57
N ILE A 59 -1.93 14.18 7.02
CA ILE A 59 -0.54 14.49 6.63
C ILE A 59 0.42 13.39 7.09
N ASP A 60 0.25 12.92 8.33
CA ASP A 60 1.05 11.82 8.91
C ASP A 60 0.91 10.52 8.13
N PHE A 61 -0.26 10.26 7.53
CA PHE A 61 -0.48 9.10 6.67
C PHE A 61 0.06 9.32 5.25
N VAL A 62 -0.09 10.53 4.70
CA VAL A 62 0.27 10.83 3.31
C VAL A 62 1.77 10.86 3.08
N ASN A 63 2.55 11.44 4.00
CA ASN A 63 4.01 11.52 3.86
C ASN A 63 4.68 10.14 3.66
N PRO A 64 4.47 9.13 4.52
CA PRO A 64 5.05 7.80 4.31
C PRO A 64 4.48 7.11 3.07
N THR A 65 3.21 7.37 2.74
CA THR A 65 2.58 6.80 1.53
C THR A 65 3.24 7.32 0.24
N ILE A 66 3.62 8.61 0.20
CA ILE A 66 4.31 9.21 -0.95
C ILE A 66 5.69 8.59 -1.12
N GLU A 67 6.46 8.44 -0.03
CA GLU A 67 7.77 7.79 -0.06
C GLU A 67 7.66 6.33 -0.54
N GLU A 68 6.67 5.59 -0.07
CA GLU A 68 6.41 4.21 -0.52
C GLU A 68 6.06 4.17 -2.02
N LEU A 69 5.23 5.09 -2.49
CA LEU A 69 4.87 5.20 -3.90
C LEU A 69 6.10 5.50 -4.77
N GLU A 70 6.94 6.43 -4.35
CA GLU A 70 8.16 6.79 -5.07
C GLU A 70 9.13 5.59 -5.15
N HIS A 71 9.26 4.83 -4.06
CA HIS A 71 10.04 3.61 -4.04
C HIS A 71 9.47 2.56 -5.01
N ARG A 72 8.14 2.36 -5.02
CA ARG A 72 7.47 1.42 -5.95
C ARG A 72 7.68 1.80 -7.41
N VAL A 73 7.53 3.08 -7.76
CA VAL A 73 7.77 3.58 -9.13
C VAL A 73 9.21 3.29 -9.57
N HIS A 74 10.19 3.53 -8.69
CA HIS A 74 11.60 3.22 -8.97
C HIS A 74 11.87 1.73 -9.12
N VAL A 75 11.29 0.88 -8.26
CA VAL A 75 11.44 -0.58 -8.34
C VAL A 75 10.80 -1.12 -9.61
N LYS A 76 9.61 -0.63 -9.98
CA LYS A 76 8.90 -1.04 -11.20
C LYS A 76 9.69 -0.72 -12.46
N GLN A 77 10.30 0.47 -12.53
CA GLN A 77 11.15 0.86 -13.66
C GLN A 77 12.43 0.03 -13.79
N LYS A 78 13.01 -0.42 -12.67
CA LYS A 78 14.28 -1.18 -12.67
C LYS A 78 14.08 -2.69 -12.73
N PHE A 79 12.99 -3.22 -12.19
CA PHE A 79 12.76 -4.66 -12.01
C PHE A 79 11.33 -5.06 -12.38
N HIS A 80 11.02 -5.06 -13.67
CA HIS A 80 9.73 -5.52 -14.21
C HIS A 80 9.31 -6.93 -13.75
N ALA A 81 10.28 -7.83 -13.52
CA ALA A 81 9.99 -9.18 -13.04
C ALA A 81 9.48 -9.20 -11.59
N LEU A 82 9.95 -8.28 -10.74
CA LEU A 82 9.52 -8.17 -9.34
C LEU A 82 8.09 -7.64 -9.25
N ASP A 83 7.71 -6.70 -10.11
CA ASP A 83 6.36 -6.14 -10.17
C ASP A 83 5.32 -7.24 -10.48
N ASN A 84 5.64 -8.09 -11.47
CA ASN A 84 4.82 -9.25 -11.82
C ASN A 84 4.67 -10.26 -10.66
N ILE A 85 5.70 -10.44 -9.83
CA ILE A 85 5.63 -11.32 -8.66
C ILE A 85 4.84 -10.66 -7.53
N ALA A 86 5.03 -9.36 -7.31
CA ALA A 86 4.33 -8.58 -6.29
C ALA A 86 2.81 -8.61 -6.50
N ASP A 87 2.35 -8.53 -7.75
CA ASP A 87 0.93 -8.66 -8.09
C ASP A 87 0.37 -10.07 -7.83
N ARG A 88 1.23 -11.09 -7.77
CA ARG A 88 0.86 -12.48 -7.48
C ARG A 88 0.94 -12.84 -6.00
N VAL A 89 1.52 -12.00 -5.14
CA VAL A 89 1.60 -12.23 -3.68
C VAL A 89 0.27 -12.64 -3.04
N PRO A 90 -0.88 -11.96 -3.27
CA PRO A 90 -2.14 -12.38 -2.66
C PRO A 90 -2.62 -13.74 -3.16
N ILE A 91 -2.31 -14.09 -4.43
CA ILE A 91 -2.63 -15.41 -4.98
C ILE A 91 -1.73 -16.46 -4.33
N LEU A 92 -0.43 -16.16 -4.18
CA LEU A 92 0.54 -17.04 -3.52
C LEU A 92 0.13 -17.31 -2.06
N SER A 93 -0.31 -16.31 -1.30
CA SER A 93 -0.78 -16.51 0.07
C SER A 93 -2.06 -17.34 0.14
N LEU A 94 -2.97 -17.19 -0.83
CA LEU A 94 -4.16 -18.01 -0.91
C LEU A 94 -3.80 -19.47 -1.23
N THR A 95 -2.89 -19.69 -2.17
CA THR A 95 -2.43 -21.04 -2.53
C THR A 95 -1.69 -21.74 -1.38
N SER A 96 -0.89 -21.01 -0.61
CA SER A 96 -0.21 -21.59 0.55
C SER A 96 -1.22 -22.00 1.64
N LEU A 97 -2.27 -21.20 1.85
CA LEU A 97 -3.36 -21.55 2.76
C LEU A 97 -4.07 -22.84 2.32
N TRP A 98 -4.43 -22.97 1.03
CA TRP A 98 -5.03 -24.20 0.50
C TRP A 98 -4.12 -25.42 0.62
N LEU A 99 -2.82 -25.26 0.35
CA LEU A 99 -1.84 -26.34 0.52
C LEU A 99 -1.78 -26.82 1.97
N VAL A 100 -1.80 -25.90 2.94
CA VAL A 100 -1.83 -26.27 4.36
C VAL A 100 -3.10 -27.04 4.71
N PHE A 101 -4.26 -26.64 4.19
CA PHE A 101 -5.51 -27.38 4.40
C PHE A 101 -5.43 -28.79 3.82
N ILE A 102 -4.97 -28.94 2.57
CA ILE A 102 -4.84 -30.24 1.91
C ILE A 102 -3.86 -31.13 2.68
N MET A 103 -2.71 -30.59 3.07
CA MET A 103 -1.71 -31.33 3.85
C MET A 103 -2.28 -31.82 5.17
N ASN A 104 -3.00 -30.97 5.91
CA ASN A 104 -3.62 -31.38 7.17
C ASN A 104 -4.71 -32.45 6.96
N ILE A 105 -5.53 -32.34 5.92
CA ILE A 105 -6.52 -33.37 5.58
C ILE A 105 -5.82 -34.70 5.24
N LEU A 106 -4.74 -34.65 4.45
CA LEU A 106 -3.96 -35.85 4.10
C LEU A 106 -3.32 -36.49 5.33
N ILE A 107 -2.79 -35.70 6.27
CA ILE A 107 -2.22 -36.20 7.53
C ILE A 107 -3.30 -36.91 8.35
N ILE A 108 -4.49 -36.30 8.49
CA ILE A 108 -5.61 -36.90 9.22
C ILE A 108 -6.07 -38.21 8.54
N ALA A 109 -6.20 -38.21 7.22
CA ALA A 109 -6.61 -39.39 6.46
C ALA A 109 -5.57 -40.52 6.55
N ALA A 110 -4.28 -40.19 6.47
CA ALA A 110 -3.20 -41.16 6.64
C ALA A 110 -3.18 -41.75 8.06
N TYR A 111 -3.41 -40.90 9.08
CA TYR A 111 -3.49 -41.35 10.47
C TYR A 111 -4.71 -42.25 10.71
N ALA A 112 -5.89 -41.85 10.25
CA ALA A 112 -7.13 -42.64 10.35
C ALA A 112 -7.06 -43.97 9.57
N GLY A 113 -6.32 -43.99 8.45
CA GLY A 113 -6.07 -45.22 7.69
C GLY A 113 -4.99 -46.13 8.30
N SER A 114 -4.17 -45.59 9.20
CA SER A 114 -3.11 -46.32 9.92
C SER A 114 -3.55 -46.89 11.27
N GLU A 115 -4.73 -46.49 11.78
CA GLU A 115 -5.32 -47.19 12.91
C GLU A 115 -5.61 -48.64 12.46
N PRO A 116 -5.04 -49.65 13.13
CA PRO A 116 -5.41 -51.03 12.85
C PRO A 116 -6.90 -51.11 13.12
N ARG A 117 -7.67 -51.53 12.10
CA ARG A 117 -9.04 -51.99 12.32
C ARG A 117 -8.93 -53.06 13.39
N PHE A 118 -9.24 -52.72 14.63
CA PHE A 118 -9.40 -53.66 15.72
C PHE A 118 -10.55 -54.57 15.29
N SER A 119 -10.18 -55.66 14.65
CA SER A 119 -11.00 -56.85 14.48
C SER A 119 -11.21 -57.42 15.87
N GLY A 120 -12.35 -57.10 16.46
CA GLY A 120 -12.98 -57.85 17.53
C GLY A 120 -14.49 -57.61 17.43
N PRO A 121 -15.34 -58.57 17.84
CA PRO A 121 -15.08 -59.89 18.40
C PRO A 121 -14.91 -61.01 17.38
#